data_AF-A0AAU1X544-F1
#
_entry.id   AF-A0AAU1X544-F1
#
_cell.length_a   1.000
_cell.length_b   1.000
_cell.length_c   1.000
_cell.angle_alpha   90.00
_cell.angle_beta   90.00
_cell.angle_gamma   90.00
#
_symmetry.space_group_name_H-M   'P 1'
#
loop_
_entity.id
_entity.type
_entity.pdbx_description
1 polymer ?
#
loop_
_entity_poly.entity_id
_entity_poly.type
_entity_poly.pdbx_seq_one_letter_code
_entity_poly.pdbx_strand_id
1 'polypeptide(L)' 'MSRRPTWLYEGVRIFDPSRDREGVVQFIGEWEDPATLRVIPEAVFLRPEGGGVEWVIADHQALRQADAR' A
#
# COMPACT_ATOMS: atom_id res chain seq x y z
N MET A 1 -3.23 -14.70 -11.96
CA MET A 1 -2.65 -15.00 -10.64
C MET A 1 -2.13 -13.70 -10.08
N SER A 2 -2.66 -13.27 -8.94
CA SER A 2 -2.19 -12.08 -8.24
C SER A 2 -0.71 -12.24 -7.89
N ARG A 3 0.09 -11.18 -8.09
CA ARG A 3 1.50 -11.13 -7.66
C ARG A 3 1.63 -10.55 -6.25
N ARG A 4 0.51 -10.34 -5.57
CA ARG A 4 0.46 -9.80 -4.22
C ARG A 4 1.07 -10.79 -3.23
N PRO A 5 2.04 -10.37 -2.41
CA PRO A 5 2.55 -11.20 -1.33
C PRO A 5 1.45 -11.59 -0.34
N THR A 6 1.52 -12.80 0.21
CA THR A 6 0.49 -13.31 1.16
C THR A 6 0.42 -12.51 2.46
N TRP A 7 1.51 -11.84 2.84
CA TRP A 7 1.56 -10.97 4.02
C TRP A 7 0.86 -9.62 3.81
N LEU A 8 0.54 -9.25 2.56
CA LEU A 8 -0.08 -7.96 2.24
C LEU A 8 -1.61 -8.11 2.18
N TYR A 9 -2.27 -7.79 3.30
CA TYR A 9 -3.72 -7.84 3.49
C TYR A 9 -4.23 -6.62 4.28
N GLU A 10 -5.53 -6.36 4.23
CA GLU A 10 -6.15 -5.24 4.96
C GLU A 10 -5.92 -5.34 6.48
N GLY A 11 -5.59 -4.23 7.11
CA GLY A 11 -5.25 -4.15 8.53
C GLY A 11 -3.79 -4.45 8.86
N VAL A 12 -2.98 -4.93 7.89
CA VAL A 12 -1.55 -5.13 8.14
C VAL A 12 -0.81 -3.80 8.17
N ARG A 13 0.20 -3.71 9.05
CA ARG A 13 1.12 -2.59 9.13
C ARG A 13 2.29 -2.79 8.17
N ILE A 14 2.58 -1.76 7.39
CA ILE A 14 3.63 -1.77 6.37
C ILE A 14 4.54 -0.56 6.53
N PHE A 15 5.78 -0.73 6.11
CA PHE A 15 6.74 0.35 5.94
C PHE A 15 6.87 0.70 4.45
N ASP A 16 6.66 1.97 4.11
CA ASP A 16 6.85 2.52 2.77
C ASP A 16 8.21 3.23 2.70
N PRO A 17 9.23 2.61 2.07
CA PRO A 17 10.57 3.19 1.99
C PRO A 17 10.65 4.42 1.10
N SER A 18 9.69 4.65 0.19
CA SER A 18 9.68 5.82 -0.69
C SER A 18 9.34 7.12 0.06
N ARG A 19 8.69 6.97 1.22
CA ARG A 19 8.21 8.07 2.06
C ARG A 19 8.75 8.01 3.48
N ASP A 20 9.62 7.03 3.78
CA ASP A 20 10.21 6.77 5.10
C ASP A 20 9.16 6.78 6.23
N ARG A 21 8.05 6.06 6.01
CA ARG A 21 6.92 6.09 6.95
C ARG A 21 6.15 4.78 7.00
N GLU A 22 5.52 4.53 8.13
CA GLU A 22 4.62 3.40 8.35
C GLU A 22 3.15 3.77 8.13
N GLY A 23 2.35 2.79 7.72
CA GLY A 23 0.91 2.91 7.56
C GLY A 23 0.21 1.56 7.69
N VAL A 24 -1.10 1.61 7.88
CA VAL A 24 -1.98 0.44 7.93
C VAL A 24 -2.75 0.36 6.62
N VAL A 25 -2.74 -0.82 6.00
CA VAL A 25 -3.52 -1.09 4.79
C VAL A 25 -5.01 -0.97 5.12
N GLN A 26 -5.71 -0.04 4.47
CA GLN A 26 -7.16 0.12 4.62
C GLN A 26 -7.93 -0.71 3.59
N PHE A 27 -7.42 -0.78 2.36
CA PHE A 27 -8.07 -1.44 1.24
C PHE A 27 -7.03 -1.83 0.18
N ILE A 28 -7.30 -2.93 -0.54
CA ILE A 28 -6.52 -3.31 -1.71
C ILE A 28 -7.46 -3.59 -2.87
N GLY A 29 -7.31 -2.84 -3.96
CA GLY A 29 -8.17 -3.02 -5.13
C GLY A 29 -7.84 -2.08 -6.28
N GLU A 30 -8.81 -1.96 -7.18
CA GLU A 30 -8.62 -1.19 -8.40
C GLU A 30 -8.52 0.31 -8.12
N TRP A 31 -7.54 0.95 -8.76
CA TRP A 31 -7.34 2.39 -8.72
C TRP A 31 -6.88 2.88 -10.09
N GLU A 32 -7.49 3.96 -10.58
CA GLU A 32 -7.01 4.68 -11.75
C GLU A 32 -6.03 5.76 -11.31
N ASP A 33 -4.77 5.63 -11.72
CA ASP A 33 -3.76 6.65 -11.45
C ASP A 33 -4.09 7.93 -12.23
N PRO A 34 -4.43 9.05 -11.57
CA PRO A 34 -4.82 10.28 -12.25
C PRO A 34 -3.69 10.91 -13.06
N ALA A 35 -2.43 10.58 -12.76
CA ALA A 35 -1.28 11.12 -13.49
C ALA A 35 -1.02 10.37 -14.80
N THR A 36 -1.30 9.07 -14.84
CA THR A 36 -0.98 8.21 -15.98
C THR A 36 -2.21 7.65 -16.70
N LEU A 37 -3.41 7.82 -16.12
CA LEU A 37 -4.70 7.26 -16.55
C LEU A 37 -4.67 5.73 -16.69
N ARG A 38 -3.81 5.09 -15.92
CA ARG A 38 -3.67 3.62 -15.92
C ARG A 38 -4.48 3.04 -14.78
N VAL A 39 -5.20 1.97 -15.10
CA VAL A 39 -5.91 1.16 -14.12
C VAL A 39 -4.93 0.19 -13.47
N ILE A 40 -4.80 0.27 -12.15
CA ILE A 40 -3.97 -0.60 -11.32
C ILE A 40 -4.91 -1.47 -10.47
N PRO A 41 -5.01 -2.78 -10.74
CA PRO A 41 -6.03 -3.64 -10.13
C PRO A 41 -5.76 -3.98 -8.65
N GLU A 42 -4.52 -3.80 -8.17
CA GLU A 42 -4.09 -4.18 -6.82
C GLU A 42 -3.38 -3.02 -6.11
N ALA A 43 -3.91 -1.80 -6.25
CA ALA A 43 -3.38 -0.65 -5.55
C ALA A 43 -3.66 -0.75 -4.05
N VAL A 44 -2.70 -0.31 -3.23
CA VAL A 44 -2.75 -0.41 -1.77
C VAL A 44 -3.06 0.96 -1.19
N PHE A 45 -4.18 1.06 -0.49
CA PHE A 45 -4.62 2.29 0.17
C PHE A 45 -4.18 2.27 1.63
N LEU A 46 -3.47 3.31 2.04
CA LEU A 46 -2.78 3.36 3.33
C LEU A 46 -3.22 4.55 4.15
N ARG A 47 -3.34 4.31 5.45
CA ARG A 47 -3.56 5.35 6.45
C ARG A 47 -2.41 5.36 7.47
N PRO A 48 -1.92 6.55 7.87
CA PRO A 48 -0.87 6.63 8.89
C PRO A 48 -1.36 6.18 10.27
N GLU A 49 -0.47 5.55 11.05
CA GLU A 49 -0.71 5.32 12.48
C GLU A 49 -0.74 6.67 13.21
N GLY A 50 -1.87 7.00 13.85
CA GLY A 50 -2.10 8.31 14.48
C GLY A 50 -2.86 9.33 13.63
N GLY A 51 -3.26 8.96 12.40
CA GLY A 51 -4.01 9.84 11.50
C GLY A 51 -3.12 10.75 10.64
N GLY A 52 -3.75 11.49 9.72
CA GLY A 52 -3.05 12.34 8.75
C GLY A 52 -3.41 11.98 7.32
N VAL A 53 -2.53 12.35 6.38
CA VAL A 53 -2.78 12.22 4.93
C VAL A 53 -2.60 10.77 4.49
N GLU A 54 -3.67 10.21 3.94
CA GLU A 54 -3.72 8.90 3.30
C GLU A 54 -2.95 8.89 1.97
N TRP A 55 -2.49 7.72 1.55
CA TRP A 55 -1.81 7.59 0.26
C TRP A 55 -2.04 6.24 -0.39
N VAL A 56 -1.85 6.21 -1.70
CA VAL A 56 -2.03 5.02 -2.54
C VAL A 56 -0.66 4.57 -3.05
N ILE A 57 -0.43 3.27 -3.04
CA ILE A 57 0.75 2.64 -3.63
C ILE A 57 0.33 1.80 -4.82
N ALA A 58 0.81 2.20 -5.99
CA ALA A 58 0.59 1.54 -7.26
C ALA A 58 1.45 0.29 -7.45
N ASP A 59 2.67 0.30 -6.91
CA ASP A 59 3.62 -0.81 -6.96
C ASP A 59 3.95 -1.28 -5.55
N HIS A 60 3.29 -2.35 -5.13
CA HIS A 60 3.46 -2.93 -3.81
C HIS A 60 4.72 -3.83 -3.70
N GLN A 61 5.51 -4.00 -4.76
CA GLN A 61 6.72 -4.83 -4.71
C GLN A 61 7.83 -4.24 -3.81
N ALA A 62 7.82 -2.91 -3.62
CA ALA A 62 8.79 -2.21 -2.77
C ALA A 62 8.39 -2.20 -1.28
N LEU A 63 7.16 -2.61 -0.95
CA LEU A 63 6.67 -2.59 0.43
C LEU A 63 7.32 -3.67 1.29
N ARG A 64 7.49 -3.34 2.56
CA ARG A 64 7.97 -4.26 3.58
C ARG A 64 6.96 -4.35 4.71
N GLN A 65 6.83 -5.53 5.30
CA GLN A 65 6.09 -5.69 6.54
C GLN A 65 6.83 -4.92 7.65
N ALA A 66 6.13 -4.05 8.38
CA ALA A 66 6.78 -3.19 9.39
C ALA A 66 7.41 -4.02 10.53
N ASP A 67 6.84 -5.19 10.82
CA ASP A 67 7.26 -6.07 11.91
C ASP A 67 8.28 -7.15 11.51
N ALA A 68 8.74 -7.15 10.25
CA ALA A 68 9.78 -8.08 9.79
C ALA A 68 11.16 -7.61 10.29
N ARG A 69 11.49 -7.99 11.53
CA ARG A 69 12.87 -8.02 12.03
C ARG A 69 13.64 -9.20 11.45
#